data_AF-A0A1H9VLA3-F1
#
_entry.id   AF-A0A1H9VLA3-F1
#
_cell.length_a   1.000
_cell.length_b   1.000
_cell.length_c   1.000
_cell.angle_alpha   90.00
_cell.angle_beta   90.00
_cell.angle_gamma   90.00
#
_symmetry.space_group_name_H-M   'P 1'
#
loop_
_entity.id
_entity.type
_entity.pdbx_description
1 polymer ?
#
loop_
_entity_poly.entity_id
_entity_poly.type
_entity_poly.pdbx_seq_one_letter_code
_entity_poly.pdbx_strand_id
1 'polypeptide(L)'
;MVEIDTGEDEQERGPAVALVNSNTTNSRARFTLAHELGHWLFGDPYSTCDHGGSQEQMVNSFAAYLLMPRSFLARRWREARRKYTERDTAIFISAECGTSWSSTLLHLQHLDLLAADRREALAQDTPTKGDFEVLGIELPLVRDVPEIPQVYKVAVLKAFQDRRITTGAALDSLLNLVDETHLPKRTPRKRSRAQLKTINEALGI
;
A
#
# COMPACT_ATOMS: atom_id res chain seq x y z
N MET A 1 -13.45 11.84 44.71
CA MET A 1 -13.56 10.46 44.21
C MET A 1 -14.57 10.53 43.08
N VAL A 2 -14.07 10.71 41.86
CA VAL A 2 -14.88 10.75 40.63
C VAL A 2 -14.36 9.58 39.82
N GLU A 3 -15.14 8.52 39.75
CA GLU A 3 -14.91 7.43 38.81
C GLU A 3 -15.14 7.98 37.41
N ILE A 4 -14.07 8.04 36.62
CA ILE A 4 -14.16 8.27 35.18
C ILE A 4 -14.33 6.88 34.59
N ASP A 5 -15.53 6.63 34.08
CA ASP A 5 -15.89 5.47 33.28
C ASP A 5 -15.00 5.46 32.02
N THR A 6 -13.97 4.62 32.03
CA THR A 6 -13.13 4.33 30.86
C THR A 6 -13.88 3.32 29.98
N GLY A 7 -14.95 3.78 29.36
CA GLY A 7 -15.60 3.09 28.26
C GLY A 7 -14.72 3.17 27.02
N GLU A 8 -13.63 2.41 27.00
CA GLU A 8 -12.88 2.13 25.78
C GLU A 8 -13.66 1.07 24.99
N ASP A 9 -14.63 1.51 24.20
CA ASP A 9 -15.05 0.75 23.03
C ASP A 9 -13.85 0.73 22.08
N GLU A 10 -13.04 -0.34 22.14
CA GLU A 10 -12.12 -0.71 21.07
C GLU A 10 -12.95 -0.91 19.80
N GLN A 11 -13.16 0.18 19.04
CA GLN A 11 -13.66 0.11 17.69
C GLN A 11 -12.63 -0.69 16.88
N GLU A 12 -12.83 -2.01 16.77
CA GLU A 12 -12.01 -2.88 15.93
C GLU A 12 -11.83 -2.19 14.58
N ARG A 13 -10.59 -1.79 14.25
CA ARG A 13 -10.29 -1.20 12.94
C ARG A 13 -10.65 -2.24 11.89
N GLY A 14 -11.69 -1.95 11.11
CA GLY A 14 -12.12 -2.80 10.01
C GLY A 14 -11.02 -3.01 8.98
N PRO A 15 -11.15 -4.02 8.11
CA PRO A 15 -10.18 -4.26 7.04
C PRO A 15 -10.06 -3.03 6.13
N ALA A 16 -8.84 -2.61 5.83
CA ALA A 16 -8.55 -1.52 4.91
C ALA A 16 -8.08 -2.04 3.55
N VAL A 17 -8.46 -1.32 2.50
CA VAL A 17 -8.10 -1.61 1.11
C VAL A 17 -7.52 -0.33 0.51
N ALA A 18 -6.32 -0.42 -0.06
CA ALA A 18 -5.70 0.66 -0.82
C ALA A 18 -5.82 0.35 -2.32
N LEU A 19 -6.24 1.34 -3.10
CA LEU A 19 -6.29 1.26 -4.57
C LEU A 19 -5.11 2.02 -5.15
N VAL A 20 -4.33 1.37 -6.00
CA VAL A 20 -3.13 1.96 -6.62
C VAL A 20 -3.22 1.82 -8.12
N ASN A 21 -2.87 2.88 -8.84
CA ASN A 21 -2.93 2.91 -10.29
C ASN A 21 -1.86 1.99 -10.91
N SER A 22 -2.31 0.96 -11.64
CA SER A 22 -1.46 -0.03 -12.32
C SER A 22 -0.66 0.55 -13.49
N ASN A 23 -1.02 1.73 -14.01
CA ASN A 23 -0.29 2.40 -15.09
C ASN A 23 0.94 3.20 -14.60
N THR A 24 1.26 3.15 -13.30
CA THR A 24 2.43 3.83 -12.74
C THR A 24 3.64 2.90 -12.70
N THR A 25 4.86 3.44 -12.58
CA THR A 25 6.05 2.60 -12.41
C THR A 25 5.95 1.82 -11.09
N ASN A 26 6.46 0.57 -11.06
CA ASN A 26 6.43 -0.26 -9.85
C ASN A 26 7.02 0.44 -8.61
N SER A 27 8.00 1.32 -8.80
CA SER A 27 8.55 2.17 -7.74
C SER A 27 7.54 3.20 -7.19
N ARG A 28 6.74 3.83 -8.06
CA ARG A 28 5.67 4.75 -7.63
C ARG A 28 4.56 3.99 -6.92
N ALA A 29 4.15 2.84 -7.44
CA ALA A 29 3.13 2.01 -6.80
C ALA A 29 3.54 1.59 -5.38
N ARG A 30 4.79 1.16 -5.17
CA ARG A 30 5.31 0.83 -3.83
C ARG A 30 5.31 2.02 -2.87
N PHE A 31 5.73 3.19 -3.34
CA PHE A 31 5.71 4.40 -2.53
C PHE A 31 4.28 4.79 -2.15
N THR A 32 3.35 4.76 -3.10
CA THR A 32 1.92 4.99 -2.84
C THR A 32 1.38 3.99 -1.82
N LEU A 33 1.64 2.69 -1.98
CA LEU A 33 1.20 1.69 -0.98
C LEU A 33 1.76 1.96 0.42
N ALA A 34 3.04 2.33 0.52
CA ALA A 34 3.66 2.70 1.79
C ALA A 34 3.03 3.98 2.39
N HIS A 35 2.66 4.94 1.54
CA HIS A 35 1.97 6.16 1.93
C HIS A 35 0.55 5.87 2.44
N GLU A 36 -0.26 5.09 1.70
CA GLU A 36 -1.59 4.67 2.14
C GLU A 36 -1.55 3.85 3.43
N LEU A 37 -0.53 3.00 3.60
CA LEU A 37 -0.30 2.29 4.86
C LEU A 37 -0.04 3.27 6.02
N GLY A 38 0.73 4.33 5.78
CA GLY A 38 0.94 5.38 6.76
C GLY A 38 -0.36 6.07 7.16
N HIS A 39 -1.21 6.41 6.19
CA HIS A 39 -2.56 6.93 6.49
C HIS A 39 -3.39 5.96 7.33
N TRP A 40 -3.36 4.66 7.02
CA TRP A 40 -4.11 3.69 7.80
C TRP A 40 -3.59 3.51 9.24
N LEU A 41 -2.27 3.58 9.44
CA LEU A 41 -1.66 3.46 10.75
C LEU A 41 -1.91 4.71 11.60
N PHE A 42 -1.68 5.89 11.03
CA PHE A 42 -1.64 7.16 11.76
C PHE A 42 -2.88 8.03 11.58
N GLY A 43 -3.86 7.61 10.76
CA GLY A 43 -5.10 8.32 10.52
C GLY A 43 -6.17 8.04 11.58
N ASP A 44 -6.68 9.12 12.18
CA ASP A 44 -7.89 9.18 13.00
C ASP A 44 -9.06 9.73 12.14
N PRO A 45 -10.26 9.11 12.16
CA PRO A 45 -11.48 9.66 11.55
C PRO A 45 -11.92 11.04 12.08
N TYR A 46 -11.30 11.57 13.15
CA TYR A 46 -11.63 12.88 13.74
C TYR A 46 -10.48 13.90 13.80
N SER A 47 -9.46 13.80 12.95
CA SER A 47 -8.40 14.83 12.83
C SER A 47 -8.94 16.15 12.25
N THR A 48 -9.72 16.88 13.05
CA THR A 48 -10.24 18.23 12.77
C THR A 48 -9.24 19.33 13.15
N CYS A 49 -8.01 18.96 13.53
CA CYS A 49 -7.00 19.89 14.01
C CYS A 49 -5.65 19.76 13.29
N ASP A 50 -5.62 19.52 11.97
CA ASP A 50 -4.63 20.18 11.11
C ASP A 50 -5.06 20.17 9.63
N HIS A 51 -5.68 21.26 9.18
CA HIS A 51 -6.04 21.45 7.76
C HIS A 51 -4.81 21.90 6.94
N GLY A 52 -3.74 21.10 6.89
CA GLY A 52 -2.66 21.36 5.93
C GLY A 52 -1.28 20.83 6.27
N GLY A 53 -0.69 20.09 5.33
CA GLY A 53 0.76 19.91 5.16
C GLY A 53 1.47 18.95 6.12
N SER A 54 1.21 19.03 7.44
CA SER A 54 2.01 18.31 8.45
C SER A 54 1.78 16.80 8.43
N GLN A 55 0.53 16.35 8.35
CA GLN A 55 0.16 14.94 8.29
C GLN A 55 0.67 14.28 7.01
N GLU A 56 0.48 14.94 5.87
CA GLU A 56 1.00 14.49 4.56
C GLU A 56 2.52 14.39 4.55
N GLN A 57 3.23 15.36 5.13
CA GLN A 57 4.69 15.31 5.27
C GLN A 57 5.13 14.16 6.18
N MET A 58 4.39 13.91 7.26
CA MET A 58 4.66 12.81 8.18
C MET A 58 4.44 11.45 7.50
N VAL A 59 3.34 11.27 6.77
CA VAL A 59 3.04 10.03 6.01
C VAL A 59 4.05 9.82 4.89
N ASN A 60 4.43 10.87 4.16
CA ASN A 60 5.50 10.81 3.17
C ASN A 60 6.85 10.43 3.80
N SER A 61 7.16 10.96 4.98
CA SER A 61 8.36 10.58 5.73
C SER A 61 8.29 9.11 6.16
N PHE A 62 7.15 8.65 6.67
CA PHE A 62 6.94 7.24 7.00
C PHE A 62 7.20 6.34 5.79
N ALA A 63 6.61 6.64 4.63
CA ALA A 63 6.82 5.87 3.41
C ALA A 63 8.30 5.82 2.99
N ALA A 64 9.01 6.95 3.08
CA ALA A 64 10.44 7.02 2.82
C ALA A 64 11.25 6.15 3.79
N TYR A 65 11.00 6.24 5.10
CA TYR A 65 11.72 5.44 6.11
C TYR A 65 11.37 3.94 6.04
N LEU A 66 10.16 3.58 5.64
CA LEU A 66 9.75 2.20 5.43
C LEU A 66 10.48 1.56 4.24
N LEU A 67 10.58 2.29 3.12
CA LEU A 67 11.22 1.80 1.90
C LEU A 67 12.75 1.94 1.93
N MET A 68 13.26 2.93 2.66
CA MET A 68 14.68 3.27 2.77
C MET A 68 15.10 3.38 4.25
N PRO A 69 15.20 2.27 5.01
CA PRO A 69 15.55 2.33 6.43
C PRO A 69 16.93 2.95 6.67
N ARG A 70 17.07 3.80 7.69
CA ARG A 70 18.31 4.56 7.99
C ARG A 70 19.56 3.68 8.06
N SER A 71 19.48 2.56 8.79
CA SER A 71 20.62 1.63 8.96
C SER A 71 21.04 0.99 7.65
N PHE A 72 20.06 0.63 6.81
CA PHE A 72 20.30 0.09 5.48
C PHE A 72 20.92 1.15 4.56
N LEU A 73 20.33 2.35 4.49
CA LEU A 73 20.81 3.43 3.62
C LEU A 73 22.23 3.87 3.99
N ALA A 74 22.51 4.09 5.27
CA ALA A 74 23.84 4.52 5.72
C ALA A 74 24.92 3.49 5.40
N ARG A 75 24.62 2.19 5.57
CA ARG A 75 25.53 1.10 5.22
C ARG A 75 25.74 1.04 3.70
N ARG A 76 24.65 0.98 2.93
CA ARG A 76 24.70 0.87 1.47
C ARG A 76 25.38 2.06 0.82
N TRP A 77 25.09 3.27 1.29
CA TRP A 77 25.76 4.50 0.84
C TRP A 77 27.28 4.39 1.02
N ARG A 78 27.74 4.04 2.23
CA ARG A 78 29.17 3.90 2.52
C ARG A 78 29.85 2.83 1.68
N GLU A 79 29.20 1.69 1.49
CA GLU A 79 29.73 0.57 0.69
C GLU A 79 29.84 0.95 -0.78
N ALA A 80 28.78 1.50 -1.36
CA ALA A 80 28.72 1.89 -2.76
C ALA A 80 29.67 3.07 -3.09
N ARG A 81 29.81 4.06 -2.20
CA ARG A 81 30.72 5.21 -2.39
C ARG A 81 32.20 4.82 -2.52
N ARG A 82 32.60 3.61 -2.14
CA ARG A 82 33.96 3.08 -2.36
C ARG A 82 34.24 2.75 -3.82
N LYS A 83 33.20 2.45 -4.59
CA LYS A 83 33.29 1.99 -5.98
C LYS A 83 32.68 2.98 -6.98
N TYR A 84 31.66 3.71 -6.56
CA TYR A 84 30.81 4.52 -7.42
C TYR A 84 30.89 6.00 -7.06
N THR A 85 30.61 6.86 -8.03
CA THR A 85 30.44 8.29 -7.80
C THR A 85 29.25 8.55 -6.86
N GLU A 86 29.11 9.78 -6.37
CA GLU A 86 27.98 10.17 -5.53
C GLU A 86 26.64 10.00 -6.27
N ARG A 87 26.60 10.42 -7.54
CA ARG A 87 25.46 10.24 -8.44
C ARG A 87 25.13 8.76 -8.62
N ASP A 88 26.10 7.97 -9.06
CA ASP A 88 25.90 6.54 -9.34
C ASP A 88 25.48 5.77 -8.08
N THR A 89 25.98 6.18 -6.92
CA THR A 89 25.54 5.62 -5.64
C THR A 89 24.05 5.91 -5.37
N ALA A 90 23.60 7.15 -5.60
CA ALA A 90 22.20 7.51 -5.45
C ALA A 90 21.33 6.76 -6.48
N ILE A 91 21.80 6.56 -7.72
CA ILE A 91 21.10 5.79 -8.75
C ILE A 91 20.92 4.35 -8.28
N PHE A 92 22.02 3.72 -7.83
CA PHE A 92 22.03 2.36 -7.30
C PHE A 92 21.04 2.19 -6.14
N ILE A 93 21.04 3.10 -5.16
CA ILE A 93 20.13 3.05 -4.02
C ILE A 93 18.68 3.24 -4.44
N SER A 94 18.40 4.18 -5.35
CA SER A 94 17.04 4.43 -5.84
C SER A 94 16.47 3.19 -6.53
N ALA A 95 17.31 2.49 -7.29
CA ALA A 95 16.96 1.24 -7.93
C ALA A 95 16.71 0.15 -6.88
N GLU A 96 17.66 -0.08 -5.97
CA GLU A 96 17.58 -1.15 -4.96
C GLU A 96 16.37 -0.99 -4.03
N CYS A 97 16.06 0.25 -3.64
CA CYS A 97 14.91 0.53 -2.79
C CYS A 97 13.59 0.59 -3.58
N GLY A 98 13.66 0.68 -4.91
CA GLY A 98 12.50 0.88 -5.78
C GLY A 98 11.80 2.20 -5.48
N THR A 99 12.57 3.28 -5.35
CA THR A 99 12.08 4.63 -5.04
C THR A 99 12.36 5.59 -6.19
N SER A 100 11.65 6.72 -6.21
CA SER A 100 11.90 7.75 -7.21
C SER A 100 13.26 8.43 -6.97
N TRP A 101 13.83 9.04 -8.02
CA TRP A 101 15.06 9.83 -7.90
C TRP A 101 14.93 10.93 -6.83
N SER A 102 13.86 11.73 -6.90
CA SER A 102 13.62 12.84 -5.98
C SER A 102 13.43 12.37 -4.53
N SER A 103 12.63 11.32 -4.30
CA SER A 103 12.43 10.75 -2.96
C SER A 103 13.74 10.23 -2.38
N THR A 104 14.57 9.58 -3.21
CA THR A 104 15.88 9.05 -2.79
C THR A 104 16.82 10.18 -2.38
N LEU A 105 16.97 11.21 -3.23
CA LEU A 105 17.83 12.36 -2.93
C LEU A 105 17.38 13.12 -1.68
N LEU A 106 16.08 13.36 -1.53
CA LEU A 106 15.53 14.04 -0.35
C LEU A 106 15.85 13.27 0.93
N HIS A 107 15.66 11.95 0.92
CA HIS A 107 15.90 11.13 2.09
C HIS A 107 17.39 10.97 2.42
N LEU A 108 18.26 10.89 1.40
CA LEU A 108 19.72 10.94 1.60
C LEU A 108 20.15 12.26 2.26
N GLN A 109 19.54 13.38 1.87
CA GLN A 109 19.77 14.67 2.52
C GLN A 109 19.29 14.66 3.98
N HIS A 110 18.07 14.18 4.25
CA HIS A 110 17.52 14.11 5.61
C HIS A 110 18.34 13.22 6.56
N LEU A 111 19.11 12.28 6.02
CA LEU A 111 20.00 11.40 6.78
C LEU A 111 21.45 11.92 6.86
N ASP A 112 21.71 13.14 6.38
CA ASP A 112 23.04 13.76 6.30
C ASP A 112 24.06 12.93 5.48
N LEU A 113 23.58 12.11 4.55
CA LEU A 113 24.41 11.30 3.65
C LEU A 113 24.77 12.07 2.37
N LEU A 114 23.96 13.06 2.02
CA LEU A 114 24.12 13.93 0.85
C LEU A 114 23.94 15.39 1.27
N ALA A 115 24.91 16.25 0.94
CA ALA A 115 24.81 17.67 1.24
C ALA A 115 23.72 18.37 0.42
N ALA A 116 23.15 19.47 0.94
CA ALA A 116 22.00 20.14 0.35
C ALA A 116 22.28 20.72 -1.06
N ASP A 117 23.47 21.30 -1.25
CA ASP A 117 23.96 21.82 -2.53
C ASP A 117 24.13 20.69 -3.56
N ARG A 118 24.67 19.55 -3.12
CA ARG A 118 24.81 18.34 -3.94
C ARG A 118 23.46 17.76 -4.33
N ARG A 119 22.50 17.71 -3.40
CA ARG A 119 21.13 17.29 -3.68
C ARG A 119 20.48 18.18 -4.74
N GLU A 120 20.65 19.50 -4.65
CA GLU A 120 20.10 20.43 -5.63
C GLU A 120 20.71 20.23 -7.02
N ALA A 121 22.04 20.10 -7.10
CA ALA A 121 22.72 19.82 -8.36
C ALA A 121 22.25 18.49 -8.99
N LEU A 122 22.13 17.43 -8.20
CA LEU A 122 21.67 16.12 -8.66
C LEU A 122 20.18 16.10 -9.04
N ALA A 123 19.35 16.92 -8.40
CA ALA A 123 17.94 17.02 -8.73
C ALA A 123 17.69 17.60 -10.13
N GLN A 124 18.60 18.43 -10.64
CA GLN A 124 18.54 18.99 -12.00
C GLN A 124 18.98 17.99 -13.08
N ASP A 125 19.60 16.89 -12.69
CA ASP A 125 20.15 15.89 -13.58
C ASP A 125 19.50 14.53 -13.29
N THR A 126 18.28 14.34 -13.81
CA THR A 126 17.51 13.12 -13.56
C THR A 126 18.09 11.93 -14.35
N PRO A 127 18.34 10.77 -13.69
CA PRO A 127 18.87 9.58 -14.36
C PRO A 127 17.95 9.09 -15.48
N THR A 128 18.57 8.77 -16.61
CA THR A 128 17.95 8.08 -17.75
C THR A 128 18.02 6.57 -17.56
N LYS A 129 17.27 5.82 -18.37
CA LYS A 129 17.36 4.36 -18.39
C LYS A 129 18.78 3.86 -18.66
N GLY A 130 19.51 4.53 -19.56
CA GLY A 130 20.89 4.18 -19.91
C GLY A 130 21.85 4.29 -18.72
N ASP A 131 21.62 5.24 -17.80
CA ASP A 131 22.44 5.38 -16.59
C ASP A 131 22.32 4.14 -15.68
N PHE A 132 21.13 3.53 -15.60
CA PHE A 132 20.95 2.28 -14.86
C PHE A 132 21.64 1.10 -15.56
N GLU A 133 21.52 1.02 -16.89
CA GLU A 133 22.13 -0.04 -17.70
C GLU A 133 23.67 -0.01 -17.63
N VAL A 134 24.29 1.18 -17.64
CA VAL A 134 25.74 1.37 -17.46
C VAL A 134 26.23 0.84 -16.11
N LEU A 135 25.40 0.94 -15.06
CA LEU A 135 25.70 0.40 -13.75
C LEU A 135 25.42 -1.11 -13.62
N GLY A 136 24.96 -1.75 -14.70
CA GLY A 136 24.58 -3.16 -14.71
C GLY A 136 23.30 -3.45 -13.93
N ILE A 137 22.42 -2.45 -13.79
CA ILE A 137 21.15 -2.57 -13.08
C ILE A 137 20.05 -2.90 -14.07
N GLU A 138 19.47 -4.09 -13.96
CA GLU A 138 18.27 -4.46 -14.71
C GLU A 138 17.02 -3.90 -14.04
N LEU A 139 16.23 -3.11 -14.79
CA LEU A 139 14.96 -2.56 -14.34
C LEU A 139 13.78 -3.35 -14.93
N PRO A 140 12.65 -3.50 -14.20
CA PRO A 140 12.41 -3.03 -12.85
C PRO A 140 12.92 -4.01 -11.79
N LEU A 141 13.59 -3.50 -10.76
CA LEU A 141 14.01 -4.33 -9.59
C LEU A 141 12.82 -4.74 -8.70
N VAL A 142 11.65 -4.19 -8.96
CA VAL A 142 10.40 -4.49 -8.27
C VAL A 142 9.55 -5.37 -9.16
N ARG A 143 9.21 -6.56 -8.65
CA ARG A 143 8.31 -7.51 -9.32
C ARG A 143 6.91 -6.92 -9.47
N ASP A 144 6.22 -7.36 -10.51
CA ASP A 144 4.83 -7.00 -10.73
C ASP A 144 3.98 -7.46 -9.55
N VAL A 145 3.19 -6.54 -9.02
CA VAL A 145 2.21 -6.82 -7.98
C VAL A 145 0.93 -7.29 -8.68
N PRO A 146 0.28 -8.38 -8.24
CA PRO A 146 -1.00 -8.77 -8.82
C PRO A 146 -2.00 -7.63 -8.64
N GLU A 147 -2.79 -7.34 -9.68
CA GLU A 147 -3.80 -6.28 -9.66
C GLU A 147 -4.77 -6.41 -8.48
N ILE A 148 -5.03 -7.66 -8.05
CA ILE A 148 -5.81 -7.97 -6.86
C ILE A 148 -5.08 -9.01 -5.99
N PRO A 149 -4.78 -8.70 -4.72
CA PRO A 149 -4.22 -9.68 -3.79
C PRO A 149 -5.15 -10.89 -3.60
N GLN A 150 -4.57 -12.10 -3.56
CA GLN A 150 -5.34 -13.34 -3.44
C GLN A 150 -6.22 -13.39 -2.19
N VAL A 151 -5.73 -12.86 -1.06
CA VAL A 151 -6.50 -12.82 0.20
C VAL A 151 -7.75 -11.95 0.05
N TYR A 152 -7.65 -10.80 -0.61
CA TYR A 152 -8.79 -9.93 -0.88
C TYR A 152 -9.77 -10.61 -1.85
N LYS A 153 -9.25 -11.23 -2.92
CA LYS A 153 -10.08 -12.03 -3.85
C LYS A 153 -10.87 -13.11 -3.10
N VAL A 154 -10.23 -13.86 -2.22
CA VAL A 154 -10.90 -14.88 -1.38
C VAL A 154 -11.97 -14.25 -0.49
N ALA A 155 -11.70 -13.09 0.12
CA ALA A 155 -12.67 -12.40 0.97
C ALA A 155 -13.93 -11.98 0.18
N VAL A 156 -13.77 -11.37 -0.99
CA VAL A 156 -14.89 -10.98 -1.87
C VAL A 156 -15.68 -12.20 -2.32
N LEU A 157 -14.99 -13.26 -2.79
CA LEU A 157 -15.65 -14.48 -3.26
C LEU A 157 -16.41 -15.22 -2.14
N LYS A 158 -15.87 -15.24 -0.91
CA LYS A 158 -16.58 -15.76 0.28
C LYS A 158 -17.82 -14.92 0.61
N ALA A 159 -17.69 -13.59 0.63
CA ALA A 159 -18.82 -12.71 0.86
C ALA A 159 -19.93 -12.90 -0.20
N PHE A 160 -19.56 -13.12 -1.46
CA PHE A 160 -20.51 -13.46 -2.53
C PHE A 160 -21.15 -14.82 -2.33
N GLN A 161 -20.35 -15.85 -2.03
CA GLN A 161 -20.81 -17.22 -1.77
C GLN A 161 -21.83 -17.26 -0.63
N ASP A 162 -21.57 -16.49 0.44
CA ASP A 162 -22.43 -16.37 1.61
C ASP A 162 -23.61 -15.41 1.41
N ARG A 163 -23.80 -14.87 0.20
CA ARG A 163 -24.87 -13.93 -0.18
C ARG A 163 -24.85 -12.61 0.59
N ARG A 164 -23.70 -12.18 1.11
CA ARG A 164 -23.53 -10.89 1.77
C ARG A 164 -23.47 -9.73 0.76
N ILE A 165 -23.02 -10.01 -0.46
CA ILE A 165 -22.96 -9.04 -1.57
C ILE A 165 -23.67 -9.59 -2.83
N THR A 166 -24.08 -8.70 -3.73
CA THR A 166 -24.71 -9.04 -5.01
C THR A 166 -23.68 -9.48 -6.05
N THR A 167 -24.12 -9.95 -7.22
CA THR A 167 -23.23 -10.23 -8.36
C THR A 167 -22.50 -8.98 -8.80
N GLY A 168 -23.21 -7.89 -9.08
CA GLY A 168 -22.60 -6.61 -9.47
C GLY A 168 -21.58 -6.11 -8.46
N ALA A 169 -21.94 -6.10 -7.16
CA ALA A 169 -21.02 -5.69 -6.10
C ALA A 169 -19.76 -6.58 -6.02
N ALA A 170 -19.88 -7.88 -6.29
CA ALA A 170 -18.72 -8.78 -6.33
C ALA A 170 -17.82 -8.51 -7.53
N LEU A 171 -18.39 -8.28 -8.72
CA LEU A 171 -17.62 -7.95 -9.92
C LEU A 171 -16.92 -6.59 -9.79
N ASP A 172 -17.63 -5.58 -9.29
CA ASP A 172 -17.07 -4.25 -9.03
C ASP A 172 -15.96 -4.30 -7.97
N SER A 173 -16.15 -5.08 -6.89
CA SER A 173 -15.11 -5.27 -5.87
C SER A 173 -13.88 -6.00 -6.42
N LEU A 174 -14.06 -6.83 -7.45
CA LEU A 174 -12.98 -7.48 -8.20
C LEU A 174 -12.52 -6.63 -9.41
N LEU A 175 -12.84 -5.34 -9.41
CA LEU A 175 -12.44 -4.35 -10.40
C LEU A 175 -12.83 -4.73 -11.84
N ASN A 176 -13.87 -5.55 -12.01
CA ASN A 176 -14.32 -6.11 -13.28
C ASN A 176 -13.22 -6.87 -14.08
N LEU A 177 -12.20 -7.37 -13.39
CA LEU A 177 -11.12 -8.18 -13.97
C LEU A 177 -11.54 -9.65 -14.23
N VAL A 178 -12.70 -10.05 -13.72
CA VAL A 178 -13.32 -11.36 -13.96
C VAL A 178 -14.78 -11.16 -14.34
N ASP A 179 -15.34 -12.15 -15.03
CA ASP A 179 -16.77 -12.20 -15.35
C ASP A 179 -17.57 -13.04 -14.35
N GLU A 180 -18.89 -13.11 -14.55
CA GLU A 180 -19.79 -13.90 -13.70
C GLU A 180 -19.46 -15.39 -13.66
N THR A 181 -18.80 -15.93 -14.69
CA THR A 181 -18.46 -17.36 -14.75
C THR A 181 -17.38 -17.76 -13.74
N HIS A 182 -16.60 -16.79 -13.26
CA HIS A 182 -15.58 -16.98 -12.24
C HIS A 182 -16.13 -16.98 -10.80
N LEU A 183 -17.41 -16.62 -10.61
CA LEU A 183 -18.00 -16.53 -9.29
C LEU A 183 -18.42 -17.92 -8.76
N PRO A 184 -18.14 -18.24 -7.48
CA PRO A 184 -18.50 -19.54 -6.91
C PRO A 184 -20.01 -19.70 -6.78
N LYS A 185 -20.50 -20.94 -6.73
CA LYS A 185 -21.91 -21.20 -6.42
C LYS A 185 -22.26 -20.65 -5.05
N ARG A 186 -23.37 -19.92 -4.96
CA ARG A 186 -23.89 -19.35 -3.71
C ARG A 186 -24.40 -20.45 -2.78
N THR A 187 -24.05 -20.35 -1.51
CA THR A 187 -24.57 -21.23 -0.45
C THR A 187 -26.09 -21.11 -0.41
N PRO A 188 -26.84 -22.23 -0.24
CA PRO A 188 -28.28 -22.17 -0.06
C PRO A 188 -28.63 -21.29 1.13
N ARG A 189 -29.66 -20.47 0.99
CA ARG A 189 -30.15 -19.63 2.08
C ARG A 189 -30.62 -20.57 3.19
N LYS A 190 -29.99 -20.54 4.37
CA LYS A 190 -30.52 -21.26 5.54
C LYS A 190 -31.94 -20.70 5.77
N ARG A 191 -32.96 -21.54 5.64
CA ARG A 191 -34.35 -21.13 5.92
C ARG A 191 -34.39 -20.66 7.37
N SER A 192 -35.00 -19.51 7.62
CA SER A 192 -35.20 -19.05 8.99
C SER A 192 -36.09 -20.06 9.73
N ARG A 193 -35.92 -20.21 11.05
CA ARG A 193 -36.80 -21.06 11.88
C ARG A 193 -38.29 -20.76 11.65
N ALA A 194 -38.63 -19.50 11.37
CA ALA A 194 -40.00 -19.09 11.02
C ALA A 194 -40.50 -19.72 9.70
N GLN A 195 -39.69 -19.73 8.64
CA GLN A 195 -40.06 -20.36 7.36
C GLN A 195 -40.11 -21.89 7.43
N LEU A 196 -39.32 -22.52 8.30
CA LEU A 196 -39.42 -23.96 8.56
C LEU A 196 -40.72 -24.32 9.28
N LYS A 197 -41.15 -23.47 10.23
CA LYS A 197 -42.40 -23.67 10.98
C LYS A 197 -43.63 -23.58 10.07
N THR A 198 -43.68 -22.58 9.19
CA THR A 198 -44.79 -22.41 8.22
C THR A 198 -44.86 -23.56 7.21
N ILE A 199 -43.72 -24.14 6.81
CA ILE A 199 -43.70 -25.28 5.88
C ILE A 199 -44.12 -26.57 6.59
N ASN A 200 -43.69 -26.79 7.83
CA ASN A 200 -44.13 -27.94 8.63
C ASN A 200 -45.63 -27.87 8.93
N GLU A 201 -46.16 -26.70 9.28
CA GLU A 201 -47.60 -26.49 9.49
C GLU A 201 -48.41 -26.68 8.19
N ALA A 202 -47.86 -26.31 7.02
CA ALA A 202 -48.51 -26.53 5.72
C ALA A 202 -48.41 -27.98 5.21
N LEU A 203 -47.46 -28.77 5.69
CA LEU A 203 -47.25 -30.18 5.32
C LEU A 203 -47.84 -31.16 6.34
N GLY A 204 -48.39 -30.69 7.46
CA GLY A 204 -49.01 -31.52 8.49
C GLY A 204 -48.03 -32.42 9.25
N ILE A 205 -46.76 -32.00 9.38
CA ILE A 205 -45.70 -32.69 10.14
C ILE A 205 -45.18 -31.81 11.27
#